data_AF-A0A821D889-F1
#
_entry.id   AF-A0A821D889-F1
#
_cell.length_a   1.000
_cell.length_b   1.000
_cell.length_c   1.000
_cell.angle_alpha   90.00
_cell.angle_beta   90.00
_cell.angle_gamma   90.00
#
_symmetry.space_group_name_H-M   'P 1'
#
loop_
_entity.id
_entity.type
_entity.pdbx_description
1 polymer ?
#
loop_
_entity_poly.entity_id
_entity_poly.type
_entity_poly.pdbx_seq_one_letter_code
_entity_poly.pdbx_strand_id
1 'polypeptide(L)'
;MRIMFDSGSTHSFINRIALKRTQHLPIHFNQQHYVMADGHTTFEVIGTVRIFIELNYIKTNIIVGVVNSLCTDCILGMDYINKYKVNLNNKQKQVQVYTASQKITIPMEDQSEKIRIICRTKKSEYLHPYEEKQLKIISQVSFGQLLFSPAYHITHIR
;
A
#
# COMPACT_ATOMS: atom_id res chain seq x y z
N MET A 1 -6.97 1.85 1.05
CA MET A 1 -6.09 1.56 2.20
C MET A 1 -5.11 0.49 1.76
N ARG A 2 -3.80 0.69 1.94
CA ARG A 2 -2.79 -0.34 1.68
C ARG A 2 -2.74 -1.29 2.86
N ILE A 3 -3.04 -2.56 2.61
CA ILE A 3 -3.11 -3.61 3.62
C ILE A 3 -1.97 -4.59 3.38
N MET A 4 -1.23 -4.91 4.42
CA MET A 4 -0.20 -5.94 4.39
C MET A 4 -0.71 -7.15 5.18
N PHE A 5 -0.74 -8.33 4.57
CA PHE A 5 -0.95 -9.58 5.28
C PHE A 5 0.43 -10.09 5.74
N ASP A 6 0.62 -10.23 7.04
CA ASP A 6 1.91 -10.56 7.64
C ASP A 6 1.80 -11.76 8.56
N SER A 7 2.28 -12.92 8.10
CA SER A 7 2.33 -14.14 8.91
C SER A 7 3.41 -14.13 9.99
N GLY A 8 4.35 -13.18 9.94
CA GLY A 8 5.39 -12.99 10.96
C GLY A 8 4.93 -12.17 12.16
N SER A 9 3.76 -11.51 12.06
CA SER A 9 3.19 -10.72 13.15
C SER A 9 2.06 -11.47 13.85
N THR A 10 2.12 -11.59 15.18
CA THR A 10 1.04 -12.19 15.98
C THR A 10 -0.22 -11.31 15.98
N HIS A 11 -0.05 -9.99 15.93
CA HIS A 11 -1.13 -9.02 16.10
C HIS A 11 -1.29 -8.13 14.87
N SER A 12 -2.51 -7.64 14.66
CA SER A 12 -2.81 -6.66 13.64
C SER A 12 -2.61 -5.22 14.15
N PHE A 13 -2.11 -4.34 13.29
CA PHE A 13 -1.82 -2.95 13.61
C PHE A 13 -2.35 -1.99 12.54
N ILE A 14 -2.70 -0.77 12.95
CA ILE A 14 -3.13 0.29 12.03
C ILE A 14 -2.38 1.59 12.32
N ASN A 15 -1.98 2.26 11.25
CA ASN A 15 -1.40 3.59 11.33
C ASN A 15 -2.47 4.58 11.79
N ARG A 16 -2.17 5.41 12.79
CA ARG A 16 -3.07 6.45 13.31
C ARG A 16 -3.63 7.37 12.22
N ILE A 17 -2.85 7.68 11.19
CA ILE A 17 -3.27 8.49 10.05
C ILE A 17 -4.32 7.75 9.20
N ALA A 18 -4.13 6.45 8.99
CA ALA A 18 -5.08 5.60 8.28
C ALA A 18 -6.38 5.42 9.08
N LEU A 19 -6.27 5.22 10.39
CA LEU A 19 -7.42 5.08 11.29
C LEU A 19 -8.40 6.25 11.19
N LYS A 20 -7.91 7.50 11.08
CA LYS A 20 -8.76 8.70 10.90
C LYS A 20 -9.69 8.64 9.69
N ARG A 21 -9.39 7.78 8.71
CA ARG A 21 -10.15 7.63 7.45
C ARG A 21 -10.92 6.31 7.40
N THR A 22 -10.88 5.52 8.46
CA THR A 22 -11.46 4.17 8.54
C THR A 22 -12.63 4.19 9.50
N GLN A 23 -13.68 3.42 9.21
CA GLN A 23 -14.77 3.25 10.18
C GLN A 23 -14.27 2.41 11.36
N HIS A 24 -14.40 2.96 12.57
CA HIS A 24 -13.91 2.30 13.78
C HIS A 24 -14.80 2.61 14.98
N LEU A 25 -14.75 1.74 15.99
CA LEU A 25 -15.30 2.01 17.32
C LEU A 25 -14.38 2.96 18.10
N PRO A 26 -14.79 3.49 19.28
CA PRO A 26 -13.90 4.28 20.12
C PRO A 26 -12.61 3.53 20.45
N ILE A 27 -11.49 4.27 20.48
CA ILE A 27 -10.18 3.72 20.83
C ILE A 27 -10.16 3.41 22.33
N HIS A 28 -9.73 2.21 22.68
CA HIS A 28 -9.41 1.85 24.05
C HIS A 28 -7.94 2.17 24.32
N PHE A 29 -7.69 3.29 24.98
CA PHE A 29 -6.34 3.76 25.28
C PHE A 29 -5.67 2.84 26.31
N ASN A 30 -4.57 2.23 25.89
CA ASN A 30 -3.72 1.39 26.72
C ASN A 30 -2.35 1.33 26.05
N GLN A 31 -1.44 2.20 26.51
CA GLN A 31 -0.13 2.34 25.90
C GLN A 31 0.75 1.13 26.21
N GLN A 32 1.26 0.48 25.17
CA GLN A 32 2.09 -0.71 25.29
C GLN A 32 3.22 -0.68 24.26
N HIS A 33 4.38 -1.22 24.64
CA HIS A 33 5.49 -1.44 23.71
C HIS A 33 5.41 -2.84 23.12
N TYR A 34 5.50 -2.92 21.80
CA TYR A 34 5.59 -4.19 21.07
C TYR A 34 6.99 -4.35 20.53
N VAL A 35 7.56 -5.55 20.71
CA VAL A 35 8.86 -5.94 20.17
C VAL A 35 8.65 -6.45 18.75
N MET A 36 9.47 -5.98 17.81
CA MET A 36 9.45 -6.45 16.43
C MET A 36 10.08 -7.85 16.32
N ALA A 37 9.96 -8.46 15.13
CA ALA A 37 10.54 -9.78 14.86
C ALA A 37 12.07 -9.84 15.01
N ASP A 38 12.77 -8.70 15.01
CA ASP A 38 14.22 -8.63 15.25
C ASP A 38 14.62 -8.80 16.74
N GLY A 39 13.64 -8.82 17.66
CA GLY A 39 13.85 -8.97 19.10
C GLY A 39 14.46 -7.74 19.79
N HIS A 40 14.76 -6.67 19.06
CA HIS A 40 15.51 -5.53 19.56
C HIS A 40 14.76 -4.20 19.37
N THR A 41 14.11 -4.04 18.23
CA THR A 41 13.35 -2.84 17.94
C THR A 41 11.98 -2.94 18.59
N THR A 42 11.54 -1.85 19.21
CA THR A 42 10.18 -1.74 19.75
C THR A 42 9.44 -0.59 19.09
N PHE A 43 8.12 -0.69 19.04
CA PHE A 43 7.26 0.43 18.70
C PHE A 43 6.14 0.58 19.71
N GLU A 44 5.67 1.83 19.86
CA GLU A 44 4.61 2.18 20.78
C GLU A 44 3.23 2.00 20.13
N VAL A 45 2.39 1.23 20.80
CA VAL A 45 0.95 1.10 20.54
C VAL A 45 0.22 2.01 21.51
N ILE A 46 -0.54 2.97 20.98
CA ILE A 46 -1.29 3.99 21.73
C ILE A 46 -2.48 3.36 22.47
N GLY A 47 -3.04 2.32 21.87
CA GLY A 47 -4.22 1.64 22.36
C GLY A 47 -4.73 0.67 21.31
N THR A 48 -5.87 0.05 21.58
CA THR A 48 -6.50 -0.88 20.66
C THR A 48 -7.84 -0.34 20.19
N VAL A 49 -8.24 -0.73 18.98
CA VAL A 49 -9.50 -0.28 18.39
C VAL A 49 -10.07 -1.36 17.49
N ARG A 50 -11.39 -1.52 17.50
CA ARG A 50 -12.07 -2.38 16.53
C ARG A 50 -12.30 -1.58 15.25
N ILE A 51 -11.73 -2.06 14.16
CA ILE A 51 -11.94 -1.51 12.81
C ILE A 51 -12.81 -2.44 11.97
N PHE A 52 -13.48 -1.86 10.98
CA PHE A 52 -14.21 -2.60 9.96
C PHE A 52 -13.46 -2.49 8.64
N ILE A 53 -13.19 -3.63 8.01
CA ILE A 53 -12.43 -3.71 6.77
C ILE A 53 -13.37 -4.24 5.69
N GLU A 54 -13.51 -3.46 4.62
CA GLU A 54 -14.26 -3.85 3.44
C GLU A 54 -13.29 -4.31 2.35
N LEU A 55 -13.36 -5.60 2.00
CA LEU A 55 -12.57 -6.23 0.95
C LEU A 55 -13.54 -6.64 -0.16
N ASN A 56 -13.58 -5.84 -1.23
CA ASN A 56 -14.64 -5.84 -2.25
C ASN A 56 -16.04 -5.82 -1.61
N TYR A 57 -16.81 -6.91 -1.70
CA TYR A 57 -18.17 -7.03 -1.16
C TYR A 57 -18.23 -7.71 0.23
N ILE A 58 -17.09 -8.07 0.79
CA ILE A 58 -17.01 -8.72 2.11
C ILE A 58 -16.63 -7.68 3.17
N LYS A 59 -17.42 -7.62 4.24
CA LYS A 59 -17.11 -6.82 5.44
C LYS A 59 -16.58 -7.72 6.55
N THR A 60 -15.36 -7.46 6.98
CA THR A 60 -14.71 -8.12 8.12
C THR A 60 -14.45 -7.11 9.24
N ASN A 61 -14.05 -7.60 10.41
CA ASN A 61 -13.67 -6.77 11.54
C ASN A 61 -12.55 -7.42 12.34
N ILE A 62 -11.73 -6.61 12.97
CA ILE A 62 -10.63 -7.07 13.82
C ILE A 62 -10.31 -5.98 14.85
N ILE A 63 -9.75 -6.39 15.99
CA ILE A 63 -9.18 -5.46 16.97
C ILE A 63 -7.72 -5.29 16.59
N VAL A 64 -7.30 -4.05 16.39
CA VAL A 64 -5.92 -3.71 15.98
C VAL A 64 -5.28 -2.79 17.00
N GLY A 65 -3.96 -2.89 17.13
CA GLY A 65 -3.15 -1.88 17.83
C GLY A 65 -3.01 -0.62 16.99
N VAL A 66 -3.19 0.56 17.59
CA VAL A 66 -3.01 1.85 16.94
C VAL A 66 -1.59 2.35 17.16
N VAL A 67 -0.88 2.64 16.09
CA VAL A 67 0.52 3.05 16.14
C VAL A 67 0.74 4.36 15.38
N ASN A 68 1.75 5.14 15.76
CA ASN A 68 2.01 6.45 15.14
C ASN A 68 2.53 6.34 13.70
N SER A 69 3.37 5.34 13.41
CA SER A 69 4.00 5.18 12.10
C SER A 69 4.12 3.70 11.72
N LEU A 70 3.76 3.39 10.47
CA LEU A 70 3.95 2.09 9.81
C LEU A 70 4.33 2.34 8.35
N CYS A 71 5.04 1.39 7.74
CA CYS A 71 5.34 1.41 6.31
C CYS A 71 4.12 1.17 5.40
N THR A 72 2.99 0.75 6.00
CA THR A 72 1.70 0.53 5.34
C THR A 72 0.58 1.21 6.13
N ASP A 73 -0.65 1.23 5.60
CA ASP A 73 -1.78 1.79 6.34
C ASP A 73 -2.24 0.83 7.45
N CYS A 74 -2.27 -0.47 7.17
CA CYS A 74 -2.66 -1.52 8.11
C CYS A 74 -1.88 -2.81 7.87
N ILE A 75 -1.44 -3.45 8.97
CA ILE A 75 -0.86 -4.79 8.99
C ILE A 75 -1.92 -5.72 9.58
N LEU A 76 -2.24 -6.80 8.85
CA LEU A 76 -3.10 -7.88 9.30
C LEU A 76 -2.24 -9.08 9.64
N GLY A 77 -2.08 -9.30 10.94
CA GLY A 77 -1.27 -10.37 11.51
C GLY A 77 -2.00 -11.71 11.54
N MET A 78 -1.40 -12.65 12.27
CA MET A 78 -1.91 -14.01 12.47
C MET A 78 -3.26 -14.04 13.18
N ASP A 79 -3.59 -13.05 14.01
CA ASP A 79 -4.92 -12.86 14.59
C ASP A 79 -6.01 -12.72 13.51
N TYR A 80 -5.79 -11.90 12.48
CA TYR A 80 -6.71 -11.76 11.35
C TYR A 80 -6.66 -12.98 10.43
N ILE A 81 -5.45 -13.45 10.09
CA ILE A 81 -5.24 -14.57 9.18
C ILE A 81 -5.94 -15.82 9.70
N ASN A 82 -5.80 -16.13 10.98
CA ASN A 82 -6.46 -17.28 11.60
C ASN A 82 -7.97 -17.09 11.70
N LYS A 83 -8.44 -15.90 12.09
CA LYS A 83 -9.87 -15.60 12.24
C LYS A 83 -10.64 -15.79 10.93
N TYR A 84 -10.05 -15.40 9.80
CA TYR A 84 -10.67 -15.47 8.47
C TYR A 84 -10.06 -16.52 7.55
N LYS A 85 -9.31 -17.50 8.13
CA LYS A 85 -8.64 -18.60 7.42
C LYS A 85 -7.93 -18.16 6.14
N VAL A 86 -7.22 -17.04 6.21
CA VAL A 86 -6.62 -16.40 5.04
C VAL A 86 -5.57 -17.33 4.42
N ASN A 87 -5.66 -17.53 3.11
CA ASN A 87 -4.68 -18.30 2.34
C ASN A 87 -3.88 -17.35 1.44
N LEU A 88 -2.57 -17.32 1.66
CA LEU A 88 -1.62 -16.54 0.88
C LEU A 88 -0.99 -17.43 -0.21
N ASN A 89 -1.46 -17.29 -1.45
CA ASN A 89 -0.91 -18.01 -2.59
C ASN A 89 0.13 -17.17 -3.31
N ASN A 90 1.40 -17.33 -2.92
CA ASN A 90 2.52 -16.61 -3.52
C ASN A 90 2.80 -17.00 -4.98
N LYS A 91 2.45 -18.22 -5.39
CA LYS A 91 2.63 -18.69 -6.77
C LYS A 91 1.69 -17.97 -7.73
N GLN A 92 0.44 -17.77 -7.30
CA GLN A 92 -0.60 -17.08 -8.08
C GLN A 92 -0.69 -15.59 -7.76
N LYS A 93 0.10 -15.08 -6.81
CA LYS A 93 0.04 -13.69 -6.30
C LYS A 93 -1.39 -13.32 -5.87
N GLN A 94 -2.01 -14.17 -5.06
CA GLN A 94 -3.40 -14.00 -4.62
C GLN A 94 -3.55 -14.25 -3.12
N VAL A 95 -4.38 -13.43 -2.49
CA VAL A 95 -4.87 -13.61 -1.12
C VAL A 95 -6.31 -14.10 -1.18
N GLN A 96 -6.61 -15.20 -0.49
CA GLN A 96 -7.96 -15.68 -0.33
C GLN A 96 -8.41 -15.44 1.11
N VAL A 97 -9.54 -14.76 1.30
CA VAL A 97 -10.13 -14.51 2.63
C VAL A 97 -11.45 -15.28 2.72
N TYR A 98 -11.64 -15.99 3.82
CA TYR A 98 -12.83 -16.81 4.06
C TYR A 98 -13.66 -16.21 5.18
N THR A 99 -14.96 -16.14 4.97
CA THR A 99 -15.96 -15.85 6.01
C THR A 99 -16.83 -17.09 6.21
N ALA A 100 -17.83 -16.99 7.10
CA ALA A 100 -18.75 -18.10 7.35
C ALA A 100 -19.50 -18.58 6.09
N SER A 101 -19.77 -17.67 5.14
CA SER A 101 -20.60 -17.96 3.96
C SER A 101 -19.93 -17.64 2.62
N GLN A 102 -18.80 -16.94 2.61
CA GLN A 102 -18.20 -16.42 1.38
C GLN A 102 -16.69 -16.62 1.36
N LYS A 103 -16.16 -16.78 0.14
CA LYS A 103 -14.74 -16.73 -0.18
C LYS A 103 -14.50 -15.59 -1.16
N ILE A 104 -13.49 -14.79 -0.87
CA ILE A 104 -13.00 -13.78 -1.80
C ILE A 104 -11.55 -14.08 -2.17
N THR A 105 -11.20 -13.82 -3.43
CA THR A 105 -9.83 -13.85 -3.93
C THR A 105 -9.46 -12.43 -4.35
N ILE A 106 -8.36 -11.92 -3.80
CA ILE A 106 -7.84 -10.58 -4.04
C ILE A 106 -6.44 -10.75 -4.65
N PRO A 107 -6.11 -10.09 -5.76
CA PRO A 107 -4.74 -10.08 -6.26
C PRO A 107 -3.83 -9.38 -5.24
N MET A 108 -2.66 -9.94 -4.97
CA MET A 108 -1.59 -9.21 -4.30
C MET A 108 -1.12 -8.12 -5.26
N GLU A 109 -1.11 -6.86 -4.83
CA GLU A 109 -0.53 -5.78 -5.66
C GLU A 109 0.94 -6.11 -5.95
N ASP A 110 1.24 -6.36 -7.21
CA ASP A 110 2.60 -6.40 -7.70
C ASP A 110 2.96 -4.95 -8.06
N GLN A 111 3.99 -4.37 -7.45
CA GLN A 111 4.47 -3.03 -7.82
C GLN A 111 5.11 -3.00 -9.23
N SER A 112 4.90 -4.04 -10.04
CA SER A 112 5.55 -4.29 -11.31
C SER A 112 4.85 -3.69 -12.53
N GLU A 113 3.68 -3.05 -12.39
CA GLU A 113 3.14 -2.16 -13.44
C GLU A 113 3.22 -0.71 -13.01
N LYS A 114 4.44 -0.16 -12.99
CA LYS A 114 4.60 1.28 -13.20
C LYS A 114 4.02 1.58 -14.58
N ILE A 115 2.82 2.15 -14.62
CA ILE A 115 2.21 2.64 -15.86
C ILE A 115 3.18 3.64 -16.49
N ARG A 116 3.92 3.19 -17.52
CA ARG A 116 4.80 4.05 -18.30
C ARG A 116 3.98 4.64 -19.43
N ILE A 117 3.74 5.94 -19.36
CA ILE A 117 3.10 6.67 -20.47
C ILE A 117 4.21 7.24 -21.33
N ILE A 118 4.40 6.67 -22.52
CA ILE A 118 5.31 7.23 -23.50
C ILE A 118 4.73 8.56 -23.98
N CYS A 119 5.42 9.64 -23.65
CA CYS A 119 5.10 10.98 -24.10
C CYS A 119 6.05 11.37 -25.23
N ARG A 120 5.52 11.97 -26.30
CA ARG A 120 6.32 12.60 -27.36
C ARG A 120 6.01 14.08 -27.41
N THR A 121 7.04 14.89 -27.66
CA THR A 121 6.84 16.30 -27.95
C THR A 121 6.08 16.43 -29.27
N LYS A 122 5.19 17.43 -29.38
CA LYS A 122 4.45 17.68 -30.64
C LYS A 122 5.36 18.13 -31.78
N LYS A 123 6.52 18.69 -31.45
CA LYS A 123 7.53 19.17 -32.38
C LYS A 123 8.89 18.72 -31.90
N SER A 124 9.79 18.43 -32.84
CA SER A 124 11.20 18.22 -32.54
C SER A 124 11.77 19.53 -32.05
N GLU A 125 12.43 19.50 -30.88
CA GLU A 125 13.13 20.66 -30.35
C GLU A 125 14.60 20.28 -30.19
N TYR A 126 15.47 21.18 -30.66
CA TYR A 126 16.88 21.09 -30.39
C TYR A 126 17.16 21.66 -29.00
N LEU A 127 18.00 20.98 -28.23
CA LEU A 127 18.44 21.38 -26.90
C LEU A 127 19.96 21.50 -26.97
N HIS A 128 20.48 22.72 -26.78
CA HIS A 128 21.91 22.95 -26.84
C HIS A 128 22.63 22.31 -25.64
N PRO A 129 23.93 21.99 -25.76
CA PRO A 129 24.72 21.58 -24.61
C PRO A 129 24.59 22.60 -23.46
N TYR A 130 24.33 22.11 -22.25
CA TYR A 130 24.16 22.90 -21.02
C TYR A 130 22.92 23.82 -20.98
N GLU A 131 21.97 23.64 -21.90
CA GLU A 131 20.69 24.37 -21.87
C GLU A 131 19.68 23.64 -20.97
N GLU A 132 18.96 24.41 -20.13
CA GLU A 132 17.78 23.92 -19.44
C GLU A 132 16.51 24.38 -20.17
N LYS A 133 15.56 23.47 -20.37
CA LYS A 133 14.31 23.77 -21.06
C LYS A 133 13.10 23.22 -20.33
N GLN A 134 12.11 24.07 -20.13
CA GLN A 134 10.82 23.67 -19.57
C GLN A 134 9.88 23.21 -20.69
N LEU A 135 9.41 21.97 -20.60
CA LEU A 135 8.48 21.38 -21.57
C LEU A 135 7.08 21.30 -20.97
N LYS A 136 6.10 21.87 -21.67
CA LYS A 136 4.69 21.72 -21.29
C LYS A 136 4.18 20.36 -21.77
N ILE A 137 3.91 19.47 -20.82
CA ILE A 137 3.33 18.15 -21.09
C ILE A 137 1.81 18.24 -20.90
N ILE A 138 1.05 17.76 -21.88
CA ILE A 138 -0.40 17.55 -21.75
C ILE A 138 -0.61 16.05 -21.60
N SER A 139 -1.09 15.62 -20.44
CA SER A 139 -1.37 14.22 -20.12
C SER A 139 -2.80 14.09 -19.59
N GLN A 140 -3.40 12.91 -19.79
CA GLN A 140 -4.68 12.56 -19.17
C GLN A 140 -4.55 12.19 -17.69
N VAL A 141 -3.32 12.13 -17.15
CA VAL A 141 -3.06 11.77 -15.75
C VAL A 141 -2.87 13.01 -14.89
N SER A 142 -3.48 13.04 -13.71
CA SER A 142 -3.39 14.15 -12.75
C SER A 142 -1.95 14.41 -12.29
N PHE A 143 -1.59 15.69 -12.18
CA PHE A 143 -0.28 16.17 -11.72
C PHE A 143 0.00 15.68 -10.29
N GLY A 144 1.13 15.00 -10.07
CA GLY A 144 1.59 14.58 -8.72
C GLY A 144 2.15 13.17 -8.60
N GLN A 145 2.03 12.33 -9.63
CA GLN A 145 2.50 10.92 -9.60
C GLN A 145 3.43 10.54 -10.76
N LEU A 146 4.08 11.52 -11.40
CA LEU A 146 4.90 11.27 -12.58
C LEU A 146 6.38 11.47 -12.25
N LEU A 147 7.16 10.39 -12.39
CA LEU A 147 8.61 10.47 -12.50
C LEU A 147 8.94 10.58 -13.99
N PHE A 148 9.61 11.67 -14.39
CA PHE A 148 10.09 11.85 -15.75
C PHE A 148 11.40 11.06 -15.94
N SER A 149 11.48 10.29 -17.03
CA SER A 149 12.71 9.67 -17.49
C SER A 149 12.84 9.94 -18.98
N PRO A 150 13.95 10.55 -19.46
CA PRO A 150 14.15 10.75 -20.88
C PRO A 150 14.32 9.41 -21.58
N ALA A 151 13.60 9.22 -22.69
CA ALA A 151 13.88 8.15 -23.64
C ALA A 151 14.70 8.76 -24.78
N TYR A 152 15.84 8.15 -25.12
CA TYR A 152 16.71 8.61 -26.21
C TYR A 152 16.65 7.63 -27.38
N HIS A 153 16.65 8.19 -28.59
CA HIS A 153 16.96 7.45 -29.81
C HIS A 153 18.10 8.20 -30.51
N ILE A 154 19.21 7.52 -30.75
CA ILE A 154 20.31 8.08 -31.52
C ILE A 154 19.90 8.03 -32.99
N THR A 155 19.68 9.19 -33.59
CA THR A 155 19.41 9.33 -35.02
C THR A 155 20.64 9.93 -35.70
N HIS A 156 21.10 9.32 -36.80
CA HIS A 156 22.12 9.93 -37.65
C HIS A 156 21.56 11.17 -38.34
N ILE A 157 22.26 12.29 -38.23
CA ILE A 157 22.02 13.48 -39.05
C ILE A 157 22.56 13.14 -40.45
N ARG A 158 21.70 13.25 -41.47
CA ARG A 158 22.12 13.19 -42.88
C ARG A 158 22.64 14.55 -43.32
#